data_AF-A0A1M6PV24-F1
#
_entry.id   AF-A0A1M6PV24-F1
#
_cell.length_a   1.000
_cell.length_b   1.000
_cell.length_c   1.000
_cell.angle_alpha   90.00
_cell.angle_beta   90.00
_cell.angle_gamma   90.00
#
_symmetry.space_group_name_H-M   'P 1'
#
loop_
_entity.id
_entity.type
_entity.pdbx_description
1 polymer ?
#
loop_
_entity_poly.entity_id
_entity_poly.type
_entity_poly.pdbx_seq_one_letter_code
_entity_poly.pdbx_strand_id
1 'polypeptide(L)' 'MNMPKLTTPNGLFDYLIGLIIVLAAIAGLYIVAVMTGVIAPWF' A
#
# COMPACT_ATOMS: atom_id res chain seq x y z
N MET A 1 -2.75 -31.74 22.92
CA MET A 1 -2.67 -30.27 22.86
C MET A 1 -2.96 -29.86 21.43
N ASN A 2 -4.20 -29.43 21.14
CA ASN A 2 -4.57 -28.91 19.83
C ASN A 2 -4.04 -27.48 19.74
N MET A 3 -2.85 -27.30 19.18
CA MET A 3 -2.35 -25.96 18.91
C MET A 3 -3.15 -25.37 17.73
N PRO A 4 -3.73 -24.16 17.85
CA PRO A 4 -4.40 -23.51 16.74
C PRO A 4 -3.38 -23.22 15.64
N LYS A 5 -3.62 -23.76 14.45
CA LYS A 5 -2.78 -23.48 13.28
C LYS A 5 -3.03 -22.02 12.88
N LEU A 6 -2.04 -21.15 13.12
CA LEU A 6 -2.00 -19.79 12.57
C LEU A 6 -1.73 -19.89 11.07
N THR A 7 -2.71 -20.37 10.31
CA THR A 7 -2.71 -20.25 8.86
C THR A 7 -3.19 -18.84 8.56
N THR A 8 -2.26 -17.95 8.19
CA THR A 8 -2.60 -16.65 7.63
C THR A 8 -3.64 -16.89 6.54
N PRO A 9 -4.87 -16.38 6.68
CA PRO A 9 -5.89 -16.57 5.65
C PRO A 9 -5.32 -16.01 4.36
N ASN A 10 -5.31 -16.78 3.26
CA ASN A 10 -4.71 -16.32 1.99
C ASN A 10 -5.18 -14.91 1.59
N GLY A 11 -6.42 -14.54 1.93
CA GLY A 11 -6.97 -13.21 1.70
C GLY A 11 -6.32 -12.05 2.49
N LEU A 12 -5.70 -12.30 3.66
CA LEU A 12 -4.99 -11.25 4.40
C LEU A 12 -3.68 -10.87 3.68
N PHE A 13 -2.96 -11.85 3.15
CA PHE A 13 -1.71 -11.59 2.44
C PHE A 13 -1.97 -10.87 1.11
N ASP A 14 -2.99 -11.32 0.36
CA ASP A 14 -3.42 -10.67 -0.89
C ASP A 14 -3.91 -9.25 -0.63
N TYR A 15 -4.64 -9.03 0.46
CA TYR A 15 -5.06 -7.68 0.89
C TYR A 15 -3.87 -6.78 1.21
N LEU A 16 -2.87 -7.27 1.94
CA LEU A 16 -1.67 -6.50 2.28
C LEU A 16 -0.86 -6.15 1.03
N ILE A 17 -0.70 -7.08 0.10
CA ILE A 17 -0.06 -6.80 -1.19
C ILE A 17 -0.84 -5.74 -1.97
N GLY A 18 -2.17 -5.88 -2.06
CA GLY A 18 -3.04 -4.90 -2.71
C GLY A 18 -2.90 -3.52 -2.09
N LEU A 19 -2.87 -3.44 -0.76
CA LEU A 19 -2.67 -2.18 -0.03
C LEU A 19 -1.32 -1.54 -0.35
N ILE A 20 -0.23 -2.31 -0.38
CA ILE A 20 1.11 -1.80 -0.73
C ILE A 20 1.11 -1.22 -2.14
N ILE A 21 0.50 -1.91 -3.11
CA ILE A 21 0.42 -1.45 -4.50
C ILE A 21 -0.36 -0.14 -4.60
N VAL A 22 -1.51 -0.04 -3.93
CA VAL A 22 -2.33 1.18 -3.90
C VAL A 22 -1.57 2.35 -3.29
N LEU A 23 -0.90 2.14 -2.16
CA LEU A 23 -0.11 3.19 -1.51
C LEU A 23 1.07 3.64 -2.39
N ALA A 24 1.75 2.71 -3.05
CA ALA A 24 2.82 3.04 -3.99
C ALA A 24 2.31 3.86 -5.18
N ALA A 25 1.15 3.52 -5.72
CA ALA A 25 0.52 4.28 -6.80
C ALA A 25 0.18 5.72 -6.37
N ILE A 26 -0.43 5.89 -5.19
CA ILE A 26 -0.78 7.22 -4.64
C ILE A 26 0.50 8.05 -4.43
N ALA A 27 1.55 7.46 -3.85
CA ALA A 27 2.83 8.14 -3.65
C ALA A 27 3.47 8.55 -4.99
N GLY A 28 3.44 7.66 -5.99
CA GLY A 28 3.94 7.97 -7.33
C GLY A 28 3.18 9.11 -8.00
N LEU A 29 1.84 9.10 -7.93
CA LEU A 29 1.00 10.18 -8.44
C LEU A 29 1.30 11.52 -7.75
N TYR A 30 1.49 11.50 -6.43
CA TYR A 30 1.89 12.69 -5.69
C TYR A 30 3.23 13.25 -6.19
N ILE A 31 4.26 12.41 -6.35
CA ILE A 31 5.57 12.85 -6.86
C ILE A 31 5.44 13.50 -8.24
N VAL A 32 4.68 12.88 -9.15
CA VAL A 32 4.44 13.43 -10.49
C VAL A 32 3.70 14.77 -10.41
N ALA A 33 2.70 14.89 -9.55
CA ALA A 33 1.94 16.12 -9.37
C ALA A 33 2.80 17.27 -8.82
N VAL A 34 3.74 16.98 -7.91
CA VAL A 34 4.73 17.96 -7.43
C VAL A 34 5.70 18.36 -8.53
N MET A 35 6.24 17.40 -9.27
CA MET A 35 7.22 17.66 -10.35
C MET A 35 6.62 18.48 -11.50
N THR A 36 5.32 18.33 -11.75
CA THR A 36 4.58 19.11 -12.77
C THR A 36 4.06 20.45 -12.25
N GLY A 37 4.29 20.77 -10.97
CA GLY A 37 3.89 22.04 -10.37
C GLY A 37 2.38 22.18 -10.12
N VAL A 38 1.63 21.07 -10.17
CA VAL A 38 0.19 21.06 -9.90
C VAL A 38 -0.10 21.26 -8.41
N ILE A 39 0.75 20.71 -7.55
CA ILE A 39 0.61 20.73 -6.10
C ILE A 39 1.92 21.19 -5.48
N ALA A 40 1.86 22.10 -4.50
CA ALA A 40 3.03 22.50 -3.73
C ALA A 40 3.50 21.35 -2.82
N PRO A 41 4.82 21.13 -2.67
CA PRO A 41 5.33 20.11 -1.75
C PRO A 41 4.94 20.46 -0.31
N TRP A 42 4.45 19.46 0.42
CA TRP A 42 3.98 19.60 1.81
C TRP A 42 5.03 19.18 2.85
N PHE A 43 6.29 19.02 2.44
CA PHE A 43 7.46 18.71 3.27
C PHE A 43 8.65 19.57 2.86
#